data_AF-A0A6A5BNT0-F1
#
_entry.id   AF-A0A6A5BNT0-F1
#
_cell.length_a   1.000
_cell.length_b   1.000
_cell.length_c   1.000
_cell.angle_alpha   90.00
_cell.angle_beta   90.00
_cell.angle_gamma   90.00
#
_symmetry.space_group_name_H-M   'P 1'
#
loop_
_entity.id
_entity.type
_entity.pdbx_description
1 polymer ?
#
loop_
_entity_poly.entity_id
_entity_poly.type
_entity_poly.pdbx_seq_one_letter_code
_entity_poly.pdbx_strand_id
1 'polypeptide(L)'
;MTRKKIAMYIIETFLTLGAPLEINISLLEQRREALLKQIDVMFSKSNNSVDFNDISQVELFHDIEIHCVNDLTDLMGRLKDAKEFIQEKEGIFA
;
A
#
# COMPACT_ATOMS: atom_id res chain seq x y z
N MET A 1 15.11 2.96 13.67
CA MET A 1 14.27 3.67 12.66
C MET A 1 13.02 4.16 13.37
N THR A 2 12.56 5.40 13.16
CA THR A 2 11.34 5.93 13.83
C THR A 2 10.10 5.70 12.98
N ARG A 3 8.89 5.68 13.57
CA ARG A 3 7.62 5.54 12.80
C ARG A 3 7.51 6.58 11.68
N LYS A 4 7.89 7.84 11.93
CA LYS A 4 7.96 8.89 10.90
C LYS A 4 8.88 8.50 9.74
N LYS A 5 10.09 8.01 10.03
CA LYS A 5 11.04 7.58 8.99
C LYS A 5 10.52 6.39 8.17
N ILE A 6 9.81 5.45 8.80
CA ILE A 6 9.18 4.32 8.10
C ILE A 6 8.06 4.81 7.17
N ALA A 7 7.20 5.71 7.66
CA ALA A 7 6.11 6.27 6.86
C ALA A 7 6.64 7.04 5.64
N MET A 8 7.68 7.87 5.83
CA MET A 8 8.34 8.57 4.73
C MET A 8 8.96 7.60 3.71
N TYR A 9 9.64 6.55 4.18
CA TYR A 9 10.21 5.52 3.31
C TYR A 9 9.15 4.83 2.45
N ILE A 10 8.00 4.48 3.03
CA ILE A 10 6.88 3.88 2.30
C ILE A 10 6.40 4.84 1.19
N ILE A 11 6.22 6.12 1.53
CA ILE A 11 5.77 7.14 0.56
C ILE A 11 6.76 7.30 -0.60
N GLU A 12 8.06 7.43 -0.28
CA GLU A 12 9.11 7.61 -1.29
C GLU A 12 9.26 6.40 -2.21
N THR A 13 9.11 5.19 -1.66
CA THR A 13 9.31 3.94 -2.40
C THR A 13 8.13 3.58 -3.28
N PHE A 14 6.91 3.73 -2.76
CA PHE A 14 5.70 3.14 -3.35
C PHE A 14 4.72 4.17 -3.88
N LEU A 15 4.72 5.39 -3.32
CA LEU A 15 3.71 6.41 -3.61
C LEU A 15 4.28 7.61 -4.38
N THR A 16 5.39 7.43 -5.10
CA THR A 16 6.05 8.48 -5.86
C THR A 16 6.02 8.15 -7.35
N LEU A 17 5.55 9.10 -8.16
CA LEU A 17 5.48 8.92 -9.62
C LEU A 17 6.87 8.68 -10.22
N GLY A 18 7.01 7.63 -11.01
CA GLY A 18 8.25 7.18 -11.64
C GLY A 18 9.16 6.34 -10.73
N ALA A 19 8.73 6.00 -9.51
CA ALA A 19 9.50 5.10 -8.65
C ALA A 19 9.48 3.66 -9.21
N PRO A 20 10.57 2.88 -9.06
CA PRO A 20 10.61 1.50 -9.57
C PRO A 20 9.54 0.58 -8.98
N LEU A 21 9.07 0.89 -7.77
CA LEU A 21 8.05 0.15 -7.04
C LEU A 21 6.76 0.98 -6.88
N GLU A 22 6.53 1.95 -7.77
CA GLU A 22 5.29 2.74 -7.80
C GLU A 22 4.06 1.81 -7.83
N ILE A 23 3.12 2.04 -6.93
CA ILE A 23 1.86 1.29 -6.92
C ILE A 23 0.89 1.86 -7.96
N ASN A 24 0.13 0.96 -8.58
CA ASN A 24 -0.88 1.33 -9.56
C ASN A 24 -2.18 1.80 -8.88
N ILE A 25 -2.24 3.08 -8.50
CA ILE A 25 -3.44 3.67 -7.89
C ILE A 25 -3.81 5.00 -8.54
N SER A 26 -5.12 5.25 -8.65
CA SER A 26 -5.62 6.52 -9.15
C SER A 26 -5.28 7.69 -8.22
N LEU A 27 -4.98 8.84 -8.83
CA LEU A 27 -4.68 10.09 -8.13
C LEU A 27 -3.48 9.96 -7.16
N LEU A 28 -2.44 9.21 -7.55
CA LEU A 28 -1.29 8.88 -6.71
C LEU A 28 -0.66 10.10 -6.02
N GLU A 29 -0.28 11.13 -6.77
CA GLU A 29 0.34 12.33 -6.19
C GLU A 29 -0.58 13.06 -5.19
N GLN A 30 -1.90 13.07 -5.43
CA GLN A 30 -2.85 13.67 -4.48
C GLN A 30 -2.92 12.88 -3.16
N ARG A 31 -2.91 11.53 -3.26
CA ARG A 31 -2.87 10.64 -2.08
C ARG A 31 -1.55 10.80 -1.32
N ARG A 32 -0.43 10.87 -2.05
CA ARG A 32 0.90 11.13 -1.51
C ARG A 32 0.94 12.42 -0.71
N GLU A 33 0.47 13.54 -1.29
CA GLU A 33 0.40 14.83 -0.60
C GLU A 33 -0.49 14.80 0.64
N ALA A 34 -1.63 14.11 0.58
CA ALA A 34 -2.52 13.97 1.73
C ALA A 34 -1.85 13.22 2.89
N LEU A 35 -1.13 12.13 2.58
CA LEU A 35 -0.40 11.34 3.58
C LEU A 35 0.76 12.13 4.20
N LEU A 36 1.51 12.88 3.40
CA LEU A 36 2.59 13.75 3.91
C LEU A 36 2.05 14.78 4.91
N LYS A 37 0.91 15.42 4.59
CA LYS A 37 0.24 16.35 5.51
C LYS A 37 -0.19 15.65 6.81
N GLN A 38 -0.77 14.45 6.72
CA GLN A 38 -1.18 13.68 7.90
C GLN A 38 0.01 13.31 8.79
N ILE A 39 1.11 12.86 8.19
CA ILE A 39 2.37 12.58 8.91
C ILE A 39 2.87 13.83 9.63
N ASP A 40 2.94 14.97 8.95
CA ASP A 40 3.42 16.19 9.59
C ASP A 40 2.52 16.65 10.73
N VAL A 41 1.20 16.53 10.62
CA VAL A 41 0.28 16.82 11.73
C VAL A 41 0.48 15.86 12.90
N MET A 42 0.63 14.57 12.62
CA MET A 42 0.78 13.50 13.62
C MET A 42 2.08 13.63 14.41
N PHE A 43 3.18 13.98 13.74
CA PHE A 43 4.50 14.05 14.37
C PHE A 43 4.90 15.46 14.83
N SER A 44 4.25 16.53 14.36
CA SER A 44 4.51 17.90 14.86
C SER A 44 3.88 18.15 16.25
N LYS A 45 2.82 17.42 16.61
CA LYS A 45 2.17 17.52 17.93
C LYS A 45 2.87 16.73 19.03
N SER A 46 3.89 15.91 18.73
CA SER A 46 4.48 14.98 19.70
C SER A 46 5.54 15.58 20.64
N ASN A 47 5.66 16.91 20.74
CA ASN A 47 6.58 17.55 21.69
C ASN A 47 6.01 17.67 23.12
N ASN A 48 4.74 17.35 23.36
CA ASN A 48 4.17 17.24 24.70
C ASN A 48 3.22 16.04 24.77
N SER A 49 3.69 14.94 25.37
CA SER A 49 2.90 13.87 25.99
C SER A 49 1.55 13.54 25.32
N VAL A 50 1.57 13.08 24.07
CA VAL A 50 0.39 12.37 23.54
C VAL A 50 0.51 10.93 24.04
N ASP A 51 -0.46 10.52 24.84
CA ASP A 51 -0.57 9.18 25.38
C ASP A 51 -0.52 8.17 24.22
N PHE A 52 0.50 7.31 24.22
CA PHE A 52 0.85 6.44 23.08
C PHE A 52 -0.25 5.43 22.72
N ASN A 53 -1.27 5.31 23.57
CA ASN A 53 -2.44 4.47 23.37
C ASN A 53 -3.46 5.06 22.37
N ASP A 54 -3.48 6.38 22.15
CA ASP A 54 -4.48 7.04 21.27
C ASP A 54 -4.00 7.14 19.81
N ILE A 55 -2.67 7.23 19.62
CA ILE A 55 -2.02 7.17 18.30
C ILE A 55 -2.11 5.76 17.67
N SER A 56 -2.41 4.74 18.48
CA SER A 56 -2.47 3.34 18.04
C SER A 56 -3.59 3.03 17.04
N GLN A 57 -4.55 3.94 16.84
CA GLN A 57 -5.70 3.73 15.95
C GLN A 57 -5.61 4.45 14.59
N VAL A 58 -4.56 5.24 14.33
CA VAL A 58 -4.41 5.88 13.01
C VAL A 58 -3.73 4.91 12.06
N GLU A 59 -4.53 4.14 11.33
CA GLU A 59 -4.09 3.29 10.24
C GLU A 59 -3.77 4.14 9.01
N LEU A 60 -2.63 4.85 9.05
CA LEU A 60 -2.20 5.82 8.04
C LEU A 60 -2.26 5.29 6.59
N PHE A 61 -2.05 3.99 6.41
CA PHE A 61 -2.00 3.35 5.09
C PHE A 61 -3.15 2.37 4.84
N HIS A 62 -4.21 2.35 5.66
CA HIS A 62 -5.31 1.38 5.54
C HIS A 62 -5.90 1.31 4.12
N ASP A 63 -6.22 2.48 3.55
CA ASP A 63 -6.81 2.54 2.21
C ASP A 63 -5.83 2.06 1.12
N ILE A 64 -4.53 2.26 1.34
CA ILE A 64 -3.48 1.77 0.43
C ILE A 64 -3.33 0.26 0.58
N GLU A 65 -3.39 -0.26 1.81
CA GLU A 65 -3.36 -1.69 2.09
C GLU A 65 -4.55 -2.41 1.44
N ILE A 66 -5.77 -1.91 1.62
CA ILE A 66 -6.97 -2.45 0.98
C ILE A 66 -6.80 -2.48 -0.55
N HIS A 67 -6.29 -1.40 -1.14
CA HIS A 67 -6.04 -1.33 -2.58
C HIS A 67 -5.08 -2.45 -3.02
N CYS A 68 -3.94 -2.59 -2.35
CA CYS A 68 -2.96 -3.63 -2.64
C CYS A 68 -3.52 -5.05 -2.47
N VAL A 69 -4.36 -5.29 -1.46
CA VAL A 69 -5.02 -6.59 -1.24
C VAL A 69 -6.00 -6.90 -2.37
N ASN A 70 -6.75 -5.91 -2.85
CA ASN A 70 -7.66 -6.08 -3.98
C ASN A 70 -6.90 -6.41 -5.27
N ASP A 71 -5.81 -5.68 -5.56
CA ASP A 71 -4.94 -5.96 -6.71
C ASP A 71 -4.32 -7.38 -6.64
N LEU A 72 -3.89 -7.80 -5.44
CA LEU A 72 -3.39 -9.16 -5.22
C LEU A 72 -4.48 -10.21 -5.42
N THR A 73 -5.72 -9.91 -5.02
CA THR A 73 -6.86 -10.81 -5.19
C THR A 73 -7.17 -11.02 -6.68
N ASP A 74 -7.17 -9.95 -7.49
CA ASP A 74 -7.30 -10.05 -8.95
C ASP A 74 -6.18 -10.89 -9.56
N LEU A 75 -4.92 -10.61 -9.18
CA LEU A 75 -3.76 -11.35 -9.66
C LEU A 75 -3.87 -12.84 -9.33
N MET A 76 -4.29 -13.19 -8.12
CA MET A 76 -4.48 -14.58 -7.69
C MET A 76 -5.60 -15.26 -8.47
N GLY A 77 -6.71 -14.55 -8.75
CA GLY A 77 -7.79 -15.05 -9.61
C GLY A 77 -7.27 -15.39 -11.00
N ARG A 78 -6.57 -14.46 -11.64
CA ARG A 78 -5.98 -14.65 -12.97
C ARG A 78 -4.94 -15.78 -13.00
N LEU A 79 -4.14 -15.92 -11.94
CA LEU A 79 -3.16 -17.01 -11.84
C LEU A 79 -3.86 -18.38 -11.75
N LYS A 80 -4.96 -18.47 -11.01
CA LYS A 80 -5.77 -19.68 -10.92
C LYS A 80 -6.37 -20.04 -12.29
N ASP A 81 -6.99 -19.08 -12.96
CA ASP A 81 -7.61 -19.29 -14.28
C ASP A 81 -6.56 -19.70 -15.33
N ALA A 82 -5.37 -19.08 -15.31
CA ALA A 82 -4.27 -19.45 -16.19
C ALA A 82 -3.78 -20.89 -15.94
N LYS A 83 -3.71 -21.31 -14.67
CA LYS A 83 -3.34 -22.69 -14.32
C LYS A 83 -4.37 -23.69 -14.81
N GLU A 84 -5.66 -23.42 -14.62
CA GLU A 84 -6.74 -24.28 -15.10
C GLU A 84 -6.70 -24.41 -16.63
N PHE A 85 -6.52 -23.29 -17.33
CA PHE A 85 -6.37 -23.29 -18.79
C PHE A 85 -5.20 -24.15 -19.28
N ILE A 86 -4.03 -24.07 -18.63
CA ILE A 86 -2.85 -24.87 -19.01
C ILE A 86 -3.14 -26.36 -18.80
N GLN A 87 -3.73 -26.74 -17.66
CA GLN A 87 -4.05 -28.13 -17.35
C GLN A 87 -5.06 -28.73 -18.32
N GLU A 88 -6.09 -27.97 -18.70
CA GLU A 88 -7.05 -28.39 -19.73
C GLU A 88 -6.36 -28.64 -21.07
N LYS A 89 -5.44 -27.76 -21.47
CA LYS A 89 -4.71 -27.92 -22.73
C LYS A 89 -3.78 -29.13 -22.71
N GLU A 90 -3.07 -29.39 -21.62
CA GLU A 90 -2.20 -30.56 -21.50
C GLU A 90 -2.97 -31.89 -21.47
N GLY A 91 -4.17 -31.91 -20.87
CA GLY A 91 -5.03 -33.11 -20.84
C GLY A 91 -5.71 -33.45 -22.17
N ILE A 92 -5.82 -32.51 -23.12
CA ILE A 92 -6.40 -32.75 -24.46
C ILE A 92 -5.39 -33.40 -25.42
N PHE A 93 -4.08 -33.33 -25.13
CA PHE A 93 -3.02 -33.92 -25.95
C PHE A 93 -2.45 -35.24 -25.39
N ALA A 94 -3.09 -35.82 -24.36
CA ALA A 94 -2.77 -37.14 -23.82
C ALA A 94 -3.75 -38.20 -24.34
#